data_AF-A0ABD0TDW2-F1
#
_entry.id   AF-A0ABD0TDW2-F1
#
_cell.length_a   1.000
_cell.length_b   1.000
_cell.length_c   1.000
_cell.angle_alpha   90.00
_cell.angle_beta   90.00
_cell.angle_gamma   90.00
#
_symmetry.space_group_name_H-M   'P 1'
#
loop_
_entity.id
_entity.type
_entity.pdbx_description
1 polymer ?
#
loop_
_entity_poly.entity_id
_entity_poly.type
_entity_poly.pdbx_seq_one_letter_code
_entity_poly.pdbx_strand_id
1 'polypeptide(L)'
;MPLSVQIILPFIPKAKNTIYFKGYVNFLTYSKVTIYITKFSENSEILTEKSKKESKDTIYGVYTDGSQISVSNKSKNYVNFIILNQLDELHVTKLILNGNEVDFKDNFILVLYDYYKIRESEVEWEYCDNLSKLQNLILSENDRPQSQDSYVSMLTCPVWLTASMFIQHIINYFNVIKWLIFTMRTDRKISIKQGNLILAIVMDLLLGYVILEYLTQDTKELSSLLMGVLEKLINMLYSLLKWLMGAPAGLKLNNAFNKMLGKYFSYHVQLWWLFLDVSGEKLDIILHLFYYLGYLGVTFQAAMISDMICIATFHSYCIYVYAARMFNIQISGLIALLRFFVGRKYNPLRKGIDSCEYTNQELFVGTVAFTILLLLLPTTLMYYIVFTMFRVLSLLVQYVLAKLIYLIHTLPLYVSALWLIRSPRVAGNVLLEVVNHEETSPLTIRLRLLNKSILYLVNNFKPPVDEPKQVVWTNFLSNVFSGKQVI
;
A
#
# COMPACT_ATOMS: atom_id res chain seq x y z
N MET A 1 -17.02 50.07 2.92
CA MET A 1 -17.52 48.97 2.07
C MET A 1 -18.62 48.28 2.86
N PRO A 2 -19.76 47.94 2.25
CA PRO A 2 -20.82 47.20 2.93
C PRO A 2 -20.27 45.86 3.42
N LEU A 3 -20.72 45.42 4.59
CA LEU A 3 -20.25 44.20 5.24
C LEU A 3 -20.83 43.00 4.48
N SER A 4 -20.00 42.15 3.87
CA SER A 4 -20.51 40.92 3.24
C SER A 4 -20.62 39.80 4.28
N VAL A 5 -21.83 39.28 4.50
CA VAL A 5 -22.10 38.25 5.51
C VAL A 5 -22.43 36.93 4.82
N GLN A 6 -21.60 35.92 5.07
CA GLN A 6 -21.81 34.56 4.58
C GLN A 6 -22.23 33.66 5.75
N ILE A 7 -23.43 33.09 5.70
CA ILE A 7 -23.96 32.20 6.74
C ILE A 7 -24.02 30.79 6.17
N ILE A 8 -23.32 29.86 6.81
CA ILE A 8 -23.33 28.44 6.45
C ILE A 8 -24.16 27.70 7.49
N LEU A 9 -25.35 27.24 7.08
CA LEU A 9 -26.40 26.67 7.94
C LEU A 9 -26.75 25.24 7.49
N PRO A 10 -26.96 24.30 8.43
CA PRO A 10 -27.50 22.99 8.09
C PRO A 10 -28.91 23.12 7.50
N PHE A 11 -29.20 22.38 6.43
CA PHE A 11 -30.53 22.26 5.88
C PHE A 11 -31.41 21.47 6.86
N ILE A 12 -32.48 22.11 7.34
CA ILE A 12 -33.42 21.52 8.29
C ILE A 12 -34.76 21.39 7.56
N PRO A 13 -35.27 20.16 7.34
CA PRO A 13 -36.62 19.99 6.81
C PRO A 13 -37.64 20.55 7.80
N LYS A 14 -38.70 21.23 7.30
CA LYS A 14 -39.74 21.94 8.07
C LYS A 14 -39.99 21.33 9.45
N ALA A 15 -39.34 21.87 10.48
CA ALA A 15 -39.46 21.38 11.84
C ALA A 15 -40.62 22.11 12.52
N LYS A 16 -41.54 21.36 13.14
CA LYS A 16 -42.67 21.91 13.91
C LYS A 16 -42.24 22.54 15.25
N ASN A 17 -41.00 22.33 15.67
CA ASN A 17 -40.47 22.72 16.98
C ASN A 17 -39.35 23.77 16.86
N THR A 18 -39.11 24.52 17.94
CA THR A 18 -37.99 25.46 18.03
C THR A 18 -36.65 24.71 18.08
N ILE A 19 -35.71 25.08 17.23
CA ILE A 19 -34.39 24.45 17.15
C ILE A 19 -33.34 25.45 17.61
N TYR A 20 -32.43 25.01 18.47
CA TYR A 20 -31.31 25.80 18.98
C TYR A 20 -30.03 25.44 18.24
N PHE A 21 -29.24 26.45 17.87
CA PHE A 21 -27.96 26.30 17.16
C PHE A 21 -26.79 26.78 17.99
N LYS A 22 -25.66 26.14 17.75
CA LYS A 22 -24.33 26.63 18.14
C LYS A 22 -23.44 26.67 16.89
N GLY A 23 -22.64 27.72 16.80
CA GLY A 23 -21.70 27.90 15.70
C GLY A 23 -20.51 28.78 16.08
N TYR A 24 -19.67 29.02 15.07
CA TYR A 24 -18.47 29.84 15.15
C TYR A 24 -18.49 30.96 14.12
N VAL A 25 -18.01 32.13 14.51
CA VAL A 25 -17.86 33.31 13.66
C VAL A 25 -16.39 33.45 13.30
N ASN A 26 -16.11 33.60 12.01
CA ASN A 26 -14.76 33.86 11.52
C ASN A 26 -14.73 35.22 10.82
N PHE A 27 -13.94 36.14 11.38
CA PHE A 27 -13.67 37.45 10.80
C PHE A 27 -12.45 37.32 9.88
N LEU A 28 -12.66 37.04 8.59
CA LEU A 28 -11.57 36.88 7.62
C LEU A 28 -10.91 38.22 7.25
N THR A 29 -11.71 39.29 7.17
CA THR A 29 -11.29 40.67 6.83
C THR A 29 -12.32 41.65 7.40
N TYR A 30 -11.97 42.94 7.53
CA TYR A 30 -12.88 43.99 8.03
C TYR A 30 -14.21 44.12 7.24
N SER A 31 -14.29 43.54 6.03
CA SER A 31 -15.45 43.60 5.13
C SER A 31 -16.15 42.25 4.88
N LYS A 32 -15.66 41.12 5.45
CA LYS A 32 -16.25 39.80 5.24
C LYS A 32 -16.32 38.97 6.52
N VAL A 33 -17.53 38.59 6.90
CA VAL A 33 -17.81 37.74 8.06
C VAL A 33 -18.38 36.41 7.57
N THR A 34 -17.82 35.29 8.03
CA THR A 34 -18.36 33.95 7.76
C THR A 34 -18.82 33.30 9.05
N ILE A 35 -20.09 32.91 9.09
CA ILE A 35 -20.72 32.26 10.23
C ILE A 35 -20.89 30.78 9.90
N TYR A 36 -20.30 29.91 10.72
CA TYR A 36 -20.37 28.45 10.60
C TYR A 36 -21.27 27.92 11.69
N ILE A 37 -22.47 27.46 11.36
CA ILE A 37 -23.31 26.73 12.33
C ILE A 37 -22.82 25.28 12.33
N THR A 38 -22.59 24.69 13.49
CA THR A 38 -21.92 23.38 13.61
C THR A 38 -22.71 22.35 14.41
N LYS A 39 -23.62 22.77 15.29
CA LYS A 39 -24.48 21.88 16.09
C LYS A 39 -25.90 22.43 16.15
N PHE A 40 -26.89 21.54 16.14
CA PHE A 40 -28.29 21.87 16.36
C PHE A 40 -28.97 20.83 17.25
N SER A 41 -29.97 21.25 18.03
CA SER A 41 -30.81 20.37 18.87
C SER A 41 -32.15 21.01 19.15
N GLU A 42 -33.15 20.18 19.41
CA GLU A 42 -34.48 20.57 19.88
C GLU A 42 -34.47 20.94 21.37
N ASN A 43 -33.50 20.43 22.14
CA ASN A 43 -33.35 20.78 23.55
C ASN A 43 -32.58 22.09 23.70
N SER A 44 -33.08 22.97 24.57
CA SER A 44 -32.41 24.23 24.94
C SER A 44 -31.08 24.02 25.69
N GLU A 45 -30.72 22.77 25.99
CA GLU A 45 -29.49 22.43 26.71
C GLU A 45 -28.21 22.74 25.91
N ILE A 46 -28.29 22.86 24.58
CA ILE A 46 -27.18 23.35 23.76
C ILE A 46 -26.77 24.78 24.16
N LEU A 47 -27.72 25.59 24.62
CA LEU A 47 -27.43 26.92 25.17
C LEU A 47 -26.83 26.85 26.59
N THR A 48 -27.01 25.72 27.29
CA THR A 48 -26.60 25.54 28.70
C THR A 48 -25.40 24.62 28.88
N GLU A 49 -24.77 24.11 27.80
CA GLU A 49 -23.47 23.44 27.83
C GLU A 49 -22.37 24.46 28.22
N LYS A 50 -22.41 24.84 29.50
CA LYS A 50 -21.45 25.54 30.34
C LYS A 50 -21.01 26.93 29.86
N SER A 51 -21.53 27.92 30.61
CA SER A 51 -20.92 29.16 31.10
C SER A 51 -19.42 29.07 31.49
N LYS A 52 -18.55 28.65 30.59
CA LYS A 52 -17.09 28.73 30.73
C LYS A 52 -16.50 29.39 29.49
N LYS A 53 -16.31 30.71 29.61
CA LYS A 53 -15.69 31.64 28.67
C LYS A 53 -16.44 31.77 27.34
N GLU A 54 -17.25 32.82 27.24
CA GLU A 54 -17.69 33.39 25.96
C GLU A 54 -16.46 33.75 25.14
N SER A 55 -16.04 32.85 24.24
CA SER A 55 -15.13 33.22 23.17
C SER A 55 -15.84 34.23 22.28
N LYS A 56 -15.15 35.32 21.90
CA LYS A 56 -15.69 36.31 20.94
C LYS A 56 -16.15 35.68 19.62
N ASP A 57 -15.69 34.47 19.33
CA ASP A 57 -15.92 33.76 18.07
C ASP A 57 -17.07 32.75 18.12
N THR A 58 -17.81 32.61 19.23
CA THR A 58 -18.98 31.70 19.29
C THR A 58 -20.29 32.45 19.04
N ILE A 59 -21.19 31.83 18.29
CA ILE A 59 -22.54 32.35 18.02
C ILE A 59 -23.60 31.31 18.39
N TYR A 60 -24.70 31.79 18.98
CA TYR A 60 -25.87 30.98 19.28
C TYR A 60 -27.05 31.44 18.42
N GLY A 61 -27.96 30.53 18.12
CA GLY A 61 -29.13 30.90 17.33
C GLY A 61 -30.37 30.10 17.67
N VAL A 62 -31.52 30.62 17.24
CA VAL A 62 -32.81 29.96 17.37
C VAL A 62 -33.55 30.02 16.05
N TYR A 63 -34.09 28.88 15.64
CA TYR A 63 -35.08 28.74 14.57
C TYR A 63 -36.47 28.67 15.19
N THR A 64 -37.38 29.55 14.76
CA THR A 64 -38.79 29.55 15.22
C THR A 64 -39.76 29.71 14.04
N ASP A 65 -40.91 29.03 14.13
CA ASP A 65 -42.03 29.14 13.18
C ASP A 65 -43.07 30.14 13.71
N GLY A 66 -42.71 31.42 13.75
CA GLY A 66 -43.68 32.51 14.01
C GLY A 66 -43.97 32.91 15.47
N SER A 67 -43.41 32.25 16.51
CA SER A 67 -43.57 32.70 17.91
C SER A 67 -42.43 33.63 18.37
N GLN A 68 -42.57 34.93 18.10
CA GLN A 68 -41.50 35.93 18.35
C GLN A 68 -41.30 36.30 19.84
N ILE A 69 -42.26 36.03 20.73
CA ILE A 69 -42.37 36.75 22.00
C ILE A 69 -41.47 36.20 23.13
N SER A 70 -41.19 34.88 23.18
CA SER A 70 -40.41 34.28 24.28
C SER A 70 -38.90 34.23 24.04
N VAL A 71 -38.45 34.41 22.79
CA VAL A 71 -37.04 34.28 22.38
C VAL A 71 -36.28 35.60 22.48
N SER A 72 -36.95 36.74 22.29
CA SER A 72 -36.31 38.07 22.34
C SER A 72 -35.63 38.37 23.68
N ASN A 73 -36.20 37.89 24.80
CA ASN A 73 -35.62 38.07 26.14
C ASN A 73 -34.35 37.24 26.39
N LYS A 74 -34.15 36.11 25.69
CA LYS A 74 -32.94 35.29 25.80
C LYS A 74 -31.77 35.81 24.96
N SER A 75 -32.05 36.59 23.91
CA SER A 75 -31.03 37.15 23.01
C SER A 75 -30.10 38.18 23.67
N LYS A 76 -30.56 38.86 24.74
CA LYS A 76 -29.81 39.91 25.44
C LYS A 76 -28.58 39.42 26.21
N ASN A 77 -28.48 38.11 26.45
CA ASN A 77 -27.40 37.51 27.25
C ASN A 77 -26.22 37.01 26.40
N TYR A 78 -26.25 37.15 25.07
CA TYR A 78 -25.20 36.61 24.19
C TYR A 78 -24.58 37.69 23.30
N VAL A 79 -23.24 37.69 23.19
CA VAL A 79 -22.46 38.67 22.40
C VAL A 79 -22.73 38.54 20.89
N ASN A 80 -22.93 37.32 20.40
CA ASN A 80 -23.33 37.03 19.02
C ASN A 80 -24.58 36.15 19.02
N PHE A 81 -25.64 36.57 18.33
CA PHE A 81 -26.91 35.85 18.29
C PHE A 81 -27.61 35.96 16.93
N ILE A 82 -28.19 34.85 16.45
CA ILE A 82 -28.94 34.82 15.18
C ILE A 82 -30.36 34.25 15.37
N ILE A 83 -31.35 34.92 14.79
CA ILE A 83 -32.74 34.45 14.73
C ILE A 83 -33.11 34.18 13.28
N LEU A 84 -33.61 32.97 13.03
CA LEU A 84 -34.03 32.47 11.73
C LEU A 84 -35.53 32.16 11.77
N ASN A 85 -36.27 32.58 10.74
CA ASN A 85 -37.69 32.28 10.57
C ASN A 85 -37.94 31.74 9.16
N GLN A 86 -38.85 30.78 9.02
CA GLN A 86 -39.19 30.18 7.73
C GLN A 86 -40.70 30.12 7.58
N LEU A 87 -41.27 31.14 6.92
CA LEU A 87 -42.68 31.14 6.52
C LEU A 87 -42.85 30.40 5.18
N ASP A 88 -42.04 30.74 4.17
CA ASP A 88 -41.94 30.04 2.87
C ASP A 88 -40.47 29.95 2.38
N GLU A 89 -39.71 31.04 2.52
CA GLU A 89 -38.26 31.09 2.36
C GLU A 89 -37.53 31.36 3.70
N LEU A 90 -36.26 30.99 3.77
CA LEU A 90 -35.46 31.06 5.00
C LEU A 90 -34.97 32.50 5.20
N HIS A 91 -35.63 33.25 6.08
CA HIS A 91 -35.30 34.65 6.36
C HIS A 91 -34.56 34.78 7.69
N VAL A 92 -33.42 35.48 7.67
CA VAL A 92 -32.75 35.94 8.89
C VAL A 92 -33.55 37.13 9.41
N THR A 93 -34.11 37.02 10.62
CA THR A 93 -34.96 38.08 11.21
C THR A 93 -34.19 39.01 12.13
N LYS A 94 -33.12 38.52 12.76
CA LYS A 94 -32.23 39.32 13.60
C LYS A 94 -30.83 38.72 13.62
N LEU A 95 -29.80 39.55 13.39
CA LEU A 95 -28.39 39.18 13.52
C LEU A 95 -27.68 40.19 14.42
N ILE A 96 -27.17 39.73 15.55
CA ILE A 96 -26.33 40.49 16.48
C ILE A 96 -24.90 39.97 16.37
N LEU A 97 -23.95 40.83 16.01
CA LEU A 97 -22.52 40.52 15.98
C LEU A 97 -21.77 41.52 16.86
N ASN A 98 -20.95 41.04 17.79
CA ASN A 98 -20.23 41.84 18.78
C ASN A 98 -21.12 42.85 19.51
N GLY A 99 -22.38 42.50 19.79
CA GLY A 99 -23.37 43.36 20.44
C GLY A 99 -24.09 44.38 19.55
N ASN A 100 -23.72 44.52 18.27
CA ASN A 100 -24.37 45.43 17.32
C ASN A 100 -25.33 44.68 16.38
N GLU A 101 -26.49 45.26 16.12
CA GLU A 101 -27.48 44.73 15.15
C GLU A 101 -27.03 45.09 13.72
N VAL A 102 -26.97 44.09 12.84
CA VAL A 102 -26.54 44.28 11.44
C VAL A 102 -27.78 44.39 10.55
N ASP A 103 -27.87 45.47 9.77
CA ASP A 103 -29.01 45.73 8.89
C ASP A 103 -29.03 44.81 7.66
N PHE A 104 -30.22 44.35 7.28
CA PHE A 104 -30.45 43.40 6.18
C PHE A 104 -30.21 43.94 4.75
N LYS A 105 -29.78 45.20 4.62
CA LYS A 105 -29.45 45.82 3.32
C LYS A 105 -28.07 45.44 2.77
N ASP A 106 -27.26 44.77 3.59
CA ASP A 106 -25.94 44.28 3.22
C ASP A 106 -26.02 42.98 2.38
N ASN A 107 -25.02 42.68 1.55
CA ASN A 107 -25.03 41.50 0.68
C ASN A 107 -24.96 40.19 1.51
N PHE A 108 -26.11 39.52 1.70
CA PHE A 108 -26.21 38.23 2.41
C PHE A 108 -26.07 37.03 1.45
N ILE A 109 -25.19 36.10 1.80
CA ILE A 109 -25.05 34.80 1.14
C ILE A 109 -25.40 33.70 2.14
N LEU A 110 -26.46 32.95 1.87
CA LEU A 110 -26.89 31.81 2.67
C LEU A 110 -26.43 30.51 1.99
N VAL A 111 -25.60 29.72 2.67
CA VAL A 111 -25.16 28.40 2.19
C VAL A 111 -25.82 27.31 3.03
N LEU A 112 -26.72 26.55 2.42
CA LEU A 112 -27.42 25.44 3.05
C LEU A 112 -26.68 24.14 2.80
N TYR A 113 -26.42 23.35 3.85
CA TYR A 113 -25.66 22.11 3.73
C TYR A 113 -26.30 20.93 4.46
N ASP A 114 -26.05 19.69 4.00
CA ASP A 114 -26.55 18.49 4.67
C ASP A 114 -25.62 18.09 5.83
N TYR A 115 -26.06 18.34 7.07
CA TYR A 115 -25.27 18.08 8.28
C TYR A 115 -24.86 16.61 8.44
N TYR A 116 -25.78 15.68 8.18
CA TYR A 116 -25.52 14.27 8.38
C TYR A 116 -24.49 13.74 7.39
N LYS A 117 -24.56 14.18 6.12
CA LYS A 117 -23.56 13.81 5.11
C LYS A 117 -22.17 14.36 5.44
N ILE A 118 -22.08 15.61 5.88
CA ILE A 118 -20.80 16.24 6.24
C ILE A 118 -20.18 15.57 7.47
N ARG A 119 -20.99 15.26 8.48
CA ARG A 119 -20.53 14.58 9.69
C ARG A 119 -20.01 13.17 9.42
N GLU A 120 -20.52 12.50 8.38
CA GLU A 120 -20.14 11.13 8.03
C GLU A 120 -18.99 11.03 7.04
N SER A 121 -18.76 12.06 6.22
CA SER A 121 -17.63 12.20 5.30
C SER A 121 -16.28 11.97 5.99
N GLU A 122 -15.50 11.01 5.49
CA GLU A 122 -14.11 10.73 5.92
C GLU A 122 -13.08 11.24 4.90
N VAL A 123 -13.54 11.86 3.81
CA VAL A 123 -12.69 12.34 2.71
C VAL A 123 -12.45 13.84 2.84
N GLU A 124 -11.22 14.28 2.56
CA GLU A 124 -10.89 15.72 2.48
C GLU A 124 -11.60 16.39 1.30
N TRP A 125 -12.17 17.58 1.55
CA TRP A 125 -12.89 18.33 0.54
C TRP A 125 -11.95 19.07 -0.40
N GLU A 126 -12.20 18.93 -1.69
CA GLU A 126 -11.48 19.66 -2.73
C GLU A 126 -12.02 21.09 -2.82
N TYR A 127 -11.14 22.07 -2.59
CA TYR A 127 -11.32 23.51 -2.82
C TYR A 127 -12.34 24.24 -1.91
N CYS A 128 -11.85 24.73 -0.76
CA CYS A 128 -12.12 26.06 -0.17
C CYS A 128 -11.66 26.07 1.30
N ASP A 129 -10.78 27.00 1.69
CA ASP A 129 -10.33 27.18 3.09
C ASP A 129 -11.51 27.33 4.08
N ASN A 130 -12.60 27.96 3.64
CA ASN A 130 -13.80 28.14 4.45
C ASN A 130 -14.56 26.82 4.68
N LEU A 131 -14.66 25.98 3.65
CA LEU A 131 -15.40 24.72 3.72
C LEU A 131 -14.58 23.62 4.41
N SER A 132 -13.26 23.58 4.21
CA SER A 132 -12.36 22.71 4.98
C SER A 132 -12.34 23.11 6.46
N LYS A 133 -12.39 24.40 6.78
CA LYS A 133 -12.56 24.89 8.16
C LYS A 133 -13.89 24.44 8.75
N LEU A 134 -15.00 24.50 8.01
CA LEU A 134 -16.29 23.96 8.44
C LEU A 134 -16.21 22.45 8.73
N GLN A 135 -15.59 21.68 7.83
CA GLN A 135 -15.39 20.24 8.00
C GLN A 135 -14.59 19.96 9.28
N ASN A 136 -13.46 20.65 9.48
CA ASN A 136 -12.63 20.49 10.68
C ASN A 136 -13.38 20.86 11.97
N LEU A 137 -14.16 21.95 11.96
CA LEU A 137 -14.96 22.35 13.12
C LEU A 137 -16.00 21.27 13.48
N ILE A 138 -16.75 20.77 12.49
CA ILE A 138 -17.75 19.70 12.70
C ILE A 138 -17.08 18.41 13.17
N LEU A 139 -15.91 18.04 12.65
CA LEU A 139 -15.19 16.83 13.06
C LEU A 139 -14.63 16.96 14.49
N SER A 140 -14.06 18.13 14.83
CA SER A 140 -13.48 18.40 16.15
C SER A 140 -14.52 18.44 17.27
N GLU A 141 -15.71 18.98 17.01
CA GLU A 141 -16.82 18.99 17.99
C GLU A 141 -17.48 17.62 18.18
N ASN A 142 -17.27 16.67 17.26
CA ASN A 142 -17.83 15.32 17.33
C ASN A 142 -16.82 14.25 17.81
N ASP A 143 -15.73 14.67 18.49
CA ASP A 143 -14.67 13.80 19.04
C ASP A 143 -14.08 12.82 18.00
N ARG A 144 -13.99 13.20 16.72
CA ARG A 144 -13.21 12.42 15.76
C ARG A 144 -11.75 12.86 15.88
N PRO A 145 -10.84 12.02 16.43
CA PRO A 145 -9.43 12.31 16.30
C PRO A 145 -9.11 12.39 14.80
N GLN A 146 -8.35 13.41 14.39
CA GLN A 146 -7.68 13.36 13.09
C GLN A 146 -6.85 12.09 13.11
N SER A 147 -7.18 11.13 12.24
CA SER A 147 -6.56 9.80 12.22
C SER A 147 -5.05 9.97 12.15
N GLN A 148 -4.34 9.72 13.25
CA GLN A 148 -2.89 9.69 13.26
C GLN A 148 -2.46 8.51 12.38
N ASP A 149 -2.03 8.84 11.18
CA ASP A 149 -1.64 7.91 10.11
C ASP A 149 -0.32 7.16 10.39
N SER A 150 0.29 7.32 11.56
CA SER A 150 1.60 6.74 11.84
C SER A 150 1.51 5.24 12.14
N TYR A 151 1.38 4.42 11.11
CA TYR A 151 1.75 3.01 11.16
C TYR A 151 3.26 2.91 11.40
N VAL A 152 3.64 2.32 12.52
CA VAL A 152 5.04 1.98 12.82
C VAL A 152 5.10 0.47 13.01
N SER A 153 5.84 -0.21 12.14
CA SER A 153 6.11 -1.64 12.27
C SER A 153 6.86 -1.90 13.57
N MET A 154 6.26 -2.67 14.49
CA MET A 154 6.90 -2.95 15.77
C MET A 154 7.92 -4.09 15.65
N LEU A 155 7.56 -5.14 14.90
CA LEU A 155 8.44 -6.28 14.70
C LEU A 155 9.11 -6.17 13.34
N THR A 156 10.44 -6.22 13.32
CA THR A 156 11.23 -6.32 12.10
C THR A 156 11.72 -7.75 11.92
N CYS A 157 11.69 -8.25 10.69
CA CYS A 157 12.20 -9.58 10.39
C CYS A 157 13.74 -9.57 10.51
N PRO A 158 14.34 -10.42 11.36
CA PRO A 158 15.79 -10.49 11.47
C PRO A 158 16.40 -11.00 10.16
N VAL A 159 17.60 -10.51 9.81
CA VAL A 159 18.24 -10.70 8.49
C VAL A 159 18.31 -12.17 8.07
N TRP A 160 18.58 -13.10 8.99
CA TRP A 160 18.67 -14.54 8.71
C TRP A 160 17.36 -15.22 8.28
N LEU A 161 16.20 -14.57 8.51
CA LEU A 161 14.87 -15.09 8.23
C LEU A 161 14.23 -14.38 7.03
N THR A 162 14.93 -13.38 6.47
CA THR A 162 14.50 -12.67 5.26
C THR A 162 14.55 -13.55 3.98
N ALA A 163 15.00 -14.80 4.09
CA ALA A 163 14.94 -15.76 2.99
C ALA A 163 13.57 -16.44 2.87
N SER A 164 12.80 -16.55 3.97
CA SER A 164 11.48 -17.19 3.98
C SER A 164 10.37 -16.15 3.81
N MET A 165 9.57 -16.31 2.76
CA MET A 165 8.41 -15.46 2.52
C MET A 165 7.31 -15.77 3.54
N PHE A 166 7.15 -17.03 3.94
CA PHE A 166 6.18 -17.44 4.94
C PHE A 166 6.38 -16.74 6.29
N ILE A 167 7.62 -16.72 6.78
CA ILE A 167 7.95 -16.08 8.06
C ILE A 167 7.79 -14.56 7.97
N GLN A 168 8.22 -13.93 6.87
CA GLN A 168 7.97 -12.51 6.63
C GLN A 168 6.48 -12.19 6.65
N HIS A 169 5.67 -13.04 6.00
CA HIS A 169 4.22 -12.88 5.95
C HIS A 169 3.59 -12.99 7.34
N ILE A 170 3.96 -13.97 8.16
CA ILE A 170 3.49 -14.07 9.56
C ILE A 170 3.77 -12.77 10.33
N ILE A 171 5.00 -12.26 10.24
CA ILE A 171 5.41 -11.06 10.96
C ILE A 171 4.62 -9.84 10.48
N ASN A 172 4.48 -9.66 9.17
CA ASN A 172 3.74 -8.55 8.58
C ASN A 172 2.25 -8.64 8.91
N TYR A 173 1.66 -9.82 8.83
CA TYR A 173 0.28 -10.07 9.18
C TYR A 173 0.00 -9.75 10.66
N PHE A 174 0.91 -10.13 11.56
CA PHE A 174 0.83 -9.77 12.98
C PHE A 174 0.90 -8.25 13.20
N ASN A 175 1.82 -7.54 12.53
CA ASN A 175 1.93 -6.08 12.61
C ASN A 175 0.64 -5.40 12.15
N VAL A 176 0.05 -5.87 11.05
CA VAL A 176 -1.19 -5.33 10.46
C VAL A 176 -2.40 -5.60 11.37
N ILE A 177 -2.54 -6.79 11.94
CA ILE A 177 -3.60 -7.10 12.92
C ILE A 177 -3.45 -6.24 14.17
N LYS A 178 -2.23 -6.08 14.67
CA LYS A 178 -1.98 -5.26 15.85
C LYS A 178 -2.35 -3.80 15.61
N TRP A 179 -1.97 -3.25 14.46
CA TRP A 179 -2.38 -1.91 14.02
C TRP A 179 -3.92 -1.81 13.98
N LEU A 180 -4.59 -2.77 13.36
CA LEU A 180 -6.06 -2.80 13.28
C LEU A 180 -6.71 -2.79 14.68
N ILE A 181 -6.26 -3.65 15.61
CA ILE A 181 -6.79 -3.71 16.99
C ILE A 181 -6.54 -2.38 17.74
N PHE A 182 -5.34 -1.82 17.61
CA PHE A 182 -4.97 -0.57 18.28
C PHE A 182 -5.83 0.60 17.79
N THR A 183 -6.00 0.73 16.47
CA THR A 183 -6.77 1.83 15.88
C THR A 183 -8.27 1.65 16.13
N MET A 184 -8.82 0.43 16.09
CA MET A 184 -10.23 0.19 16.45
C MET A 184 -10.53 0.44 17.94
N ARG A 185 -9.55 0.25 18.83
CA ARG A 185 -9.73 0.56 20.27
C ARG A 185 -9.74 2.07 20.53
N THR A 186 -8.99 2.81 19.71
CA THR A 186 -8.87 4.27 19.82
C THR A 186 -10.07 4.96 19.18
N ASP A 187 -10.42 4.55 17.96
CA ASP A 187 -11.50 5.12 17.19
C ASP A 187 -12.78 4.33 17.45
N ARG A 188 -13.77 4.92 18.13
CA ARG A 188 -15.08 4.29 18.42
C ARG A 188 -15.89 3.90 17.15
N LYS A 189 -15.38 4.18 15.95
CA LYS A 189 -16.00 3.89 14.65
C LYS A 189 -14.97 3.31 13.69
N ILE A 190 -15.43 2.38 12.84
CA ILE A 190 -14.61 1.77 11.79
C ILE A 190 -14.38 2.78 10.66
N SER A 191 -13.12 3.15 10.44
CA SER A 191 -12.72 4.02 9.33
C SER A 191 -12.68 3.26 8.01
N ILE A 192 -12.69 4.00 6.89
CA ILE A 192 -12.61 3.42 5.54
C ILE A 192 -11.35 2.54 5.36
N LYS A 193 -10.19 2.96 5.87
CA LYS A 193 -8.93 2.17 5.79
C LYS A 193 -9.05 0.83 6.52
N GLN A 194 -9.62 0.84 7.72
CA GLN A 194 -9.84 -0.36 8.53
C GLN A 194 -10.85 -1.30 7.86
N GLY A 195 -11.96 -0.76 7.33
CA GLY A 195 -12.96 -1.56 6.63
C GLY A 195 -12.40 -2.25 5.39
N ASN A 196 -11.55 -1.57 4.61
CA ASN A 196 -10.84 -2.19 3.48
C ASN A 196 -10.00 -3.37 3.94
N LEU A 197 -9.20 -3.20 4.99
CA LEU A 197 -8.35 -4.27 5.52
C LEU A 197 -9.17 -5.44 6.04
N ILE A 198 -10.23 -5.19 6.82
CA ILE A 198 -11.10 -6.25 7.36
C ILE A 198 -11.71 -7.06 6.21
N LEU A 199 -12.26 -6.38 5.20
CA LEU A 199 -12.90 -7.08 4.08
C LEU A 199 -11.88 -7.83 3.21
N ALA A 200 -10.66 -7.29 3.05
CA ALA A 200 -9.56 -7.98 2.39
C ALA A 200 -9.16 -9.27 3.14
N ILE A 201 -9.01 -9.21 4.47
CA ILE A 201 -8.72 -10.40 5.32
C ILE A 201 -9.83 -11.45 5.20
N VAL A 202 -11.10 -11.03 5.28
CA VAL A 202 -12.24 -11.96 5.15
C VAL A 202 -12.24 -12.64 3.78
N MET A 203 -12.00 -11.88 2.71
CA MET A 203 -11.91 -12.45 1.37
C MET A 203 -10.71 -13.38 1.18
N ASP A 204 -9.57 -13.05 1.79
CA ASP A 204 -8.38 -13.92 1.77
C ASP A 204 -8.64 -15.27 2.45
N LEU A 205 -9.31 -15.26 3.61
CA LEU A 205 -9.72 -16.47 4.33
C LEU A 205 -10.73 -17.29 3.54
N LEU A 206 -11.76 -16.66 2.98
CA LEU A 206 -12.79 -17.34 2.18
C LEU A 206 -12.20 -17.97 0.93
N LEU A 207 -11.39 -17.23 0.18
CA LEU A 207 -10.74 -17.74 -1.02
C LEU A 207 -9.74 -18.85 -0.67
N GLY A 208 -9.02 -18.72 0.45
CA GLY A 208 -8.09 -19.73 0.95
C GLY A 208 -8.79 -21.04 1.27
N TYR A 209 -9.92 -20.96 1.97
CA TYR A 209 -10.76 -22.12 2.28
C TYR A 209 -11.27 -22.80 1.01
N VAL A 210 -11.83 -22.04 0.07
CA VAL A 210 -12.37 -22.59 -1.20
C VAL A 210 -11.28 -23.26 -2.04
N ILE A 211 -10.11 -22.62 -2.17
CA ILE A 211 -8.98 -23.17 -2.91
C ILE A 211 -8.49 -24.46 -2.26
N LEU A 212 -8.34 -24.47 -0.93
CA LEU A 212 -7.83 -25.63 -0.22
C LEU A 212 -8.78 -26.82 -0.35
N GLU A 213 -10.08 -26.61 -0.11
CA GLU A 213 -11.10 -27.66 -0.24
C GLU A 213 -11.16 -28.23 -1.66
N TYR A 214 -11.01 -27.37 -2.68
CA TYR A 214 -10.93 -27.81 -4.07
C TYR A 214 -9.67 -28.66 -4.34
N LEU A 215 -8.52 -28.28 -3.76
CA LEU A 215 -7.28 -29.04 -3.90
C LEU A 215 -7.29 -30.37 -3.14
N THR A 216 -8.07 -30.50 -2.06
CA THR A 216 -8.03 -31.66 -1.16
C THR A 216 -9.20 -32.62 -1.27
N GLN A 217 -10.10 -32.41 -2.25
CA GLN A 217 -11.09 -33.41 -2.63
C GLN A 217 -10.46 -34.78 -2.97
N ASP A 218 -9.22 -34.81 -3.46
CA ASP A 218 -8.42 -36.04 -3.60
C ASP A 218 -6.97 -35.86 -3.09
N THR A 219 -6.79 -36.01 -1.78
CA THR A 219 -5.48 -35.84 -1.11
C THR A 219 -4.40 -36.80 -1.61
N LYS A 220 -4.79 -37.99 -2.08
CA LYS A 220 -3.85 -38.99 -2.65
C LYS A 220 -3.41 -38.58 -4.05
N GLU A 221 -4.31 -37.99 -4.83
CA GLU A 221 -3.99 -37.45 -6.15
C GLU A 221 -3.03 -36.24 -6.05
N LEU A 222 -3.20 -35.35 -5.07
CA LEU A 222 -2.32 -34.18 -4.92
C LEU A 222 -0.86 -34.55 -4.60
N SER A 223 -0.64 -35.46 -3.64
CA SER A 223 0.71 -35.89 -3.26
C SER A 223 1.41 -36.63 -4.40
N SER A 224 0.70 -37.53 -5.09
CA SER A 224 1.23 -38.23 -6.25
C SER A 224 1.53 -37.30 -7.44
N LEU A 225 0.69 -36.29 -7.67
CA LEU A 225 0.93 -35.25 -8.68
C LEU A 225 2.18 -34.44 -8.35
N LEU A 226 2.33 -34.00 -7.09
CA LEU A 226 3.49 -33.21 -6.66
C LEU A 226 4.78 -34.01 -6.80
N MET A 227 4.77 -35.28 -6.41
CA MET A 227 5.91 -36.18 -6.60
C MET A 227 6.22 -36.40 -8.09
N GLY A 228 5.19 -36.61 -8.92
CA GLY A 228 5.35 -36.76 -10.37
C GLY A 228 5.91 -35.50 -11.04
N VAL A 229 5.52 -34.31 -10.59
CA VAL A 229 6.09 -33.03 -11.04
C VAL A 229 7.55 -32.93 -10.63
N LEU A 230 7.89 -33.26 -9.38
CA LEU A 230 9.27 -33.22 -8.88
C LEU A 230 10.18 -34.18 -9.64
N GLU A 231 9.75 -35.42 -9.85
CA GLU A 231 10.49 -36.42 -10.61
C GLU A 231 10.68 -35.96 -12.06
N LYS A 232 9.62 -35.44 -12.70
CA LYS A 232 9.71 -34.89 -14.06
C LYS A 232 10.69 -33.72 -14.14
N LEU A 233 10.67 -32.79 -13.18
CA LEU A 233 11.60 -31.66 -13.15
C LEU A 233 13.06 -32.14 -13.02
N ILE A 234 13.30 -33.12 -12.17
CA ILE A 234 14.64 -33.69 -11.96
C ILE A 234 15.12 -34.42 -13.22
N ASN A 235 14.26 -35.21 -13.87
CA ASN A 235 14.56 -35.87 -15.14
C ASN A 235 14.84 -34.88 -16.28
N MET A 236 14.08 -33.78 -16.34
CA MET A 236 14.34 -32.70 -17.29
C MET A 236 15.69 -32.03 -17.04
N LEU A 237 16.08 -31.84 -15.78
CA LEU A 237 17.40 -31.29 -15.44
C LEU A 237 18.54 -32.24 -15.83
N TYR A 238 18.39 -33.56 -15.62
CA TYR A 238 19.36 -34.54 -16.10
C TYR A 238 19.47 -34.55 -17.62
N SER A 239 18.35 -34.50 -18.33
CA SER A 239 18.33 -34.43 -19.79
C SER A 239 19.03 -33.17 -20.30
N LEU A 240 18.79 -32.02 -19.66
CA LEU A 240 19.46 -30.76 -19.97
C LEU A 240 20.98 -30.83 -19.73
N LEU A 241 21.42 -31.40 -18.61
CA LEU A 241 22.85 -31.62 -18.34
C LEU A 241 23.49 -32.55 -19.36
N LYS A 242 22.81 -33.63 -19.76
CA LYS A 242 23.27 -34.55 -20.81
C LYS A 242 23.35 -33.86 -22.18
N TRP A 243 22.40 -32.99 -22.50
CA TRP A 243 22.41 -32.16 -23.70
C TRP A 243 23.59 -31.16 -23.69
N LEU A 244 23.84 -30.51 -22.55
CA LEU A 244 24.99 -29.61 -22.36
C LEU A 244 26.33 -30.33 -22.56
N MET A 245 26.47 -31.58 -22.08
CA MET A 245 27.67 -32.41 -22.26
C MET A 245 27.96 -32.82 -23.71
N GLY A 246 26.98 -32.70 -24.62
CA GLY A 246 27.11 -32.99 -26.04
C GLY A 246 27.65 -31.80 -26.83
N ALA A 247 26.90 -31.39 -27.85
CA ALA A 247 27.17 -30.22 -28.69
C ALA A 247 25.96 -29.26 -28.66
N PRO A 248 25.73 -28.56 -27.54
CA PRO A 248 24.56 -27.70 -27.39
C PRO A 248 24.57 -26.59 -28.44
N ALA A 249 23.46 -26.39 -29.14
CA ALA A 249 23.29 -25.40 -30.20
C ALA A 249 24.38 -25.41 -31.29
N GLY A 250 25.03 -26.56 -31.53
CA GLY A 250 26.13 -26.69 -32.49
C GLY A 250 27.46 -26.07 -32.04
N LEU A 251 27.56 -25.59 -30.79
CA LEU A 251 28.79 -25.02 -30.24
C LEU A 251 29.81 -26.13 -29.94
N LYS A 252 31.03 -25.97 -30.48
CA LYS A 252 32.15 -26.87 -30.20
C LYS A 252 32.77 -26.51 -28.85
N LEU A 253 32.21 -27.08 -27.78
CA LEU A 253 32.73 -26.93 -26.42
C LEU A 253 34.00 -27.76 -26.20
N ASN A 254 34.78 -27.42 -25.17
CA ASN A 254 35.93 -28.21 -24.77
C ASN A 254 35.44 -29.55 -24.18
N ASN A 255 35.66 -30.66 -24.89
CA ASN A 255 35.07 -31.96 -24.54
C ASN A 255 35.47 -32.46 -23.13
N ALA A 256 36.75 -32.34 -22.76
CA ALA A 256 37.25 -32.82 -21.48
C ALA A 256 36.63 -32.02 -20.32
N PHE A 257 36.67 -30.69 -20.43
CA PHE A 257 36.13 -29.79 -19.42
C PHE A 257 34.60 -29.85 -19.34
N ASN A 258 33.91 -29.94 -20.49
CA ASN A 258 32.45 -30.09 -20.54
C ASN A 258 31.98 -31.39 -19.86
N LYS A 259 32.66 -32.51 -20.13
CA LYS A 259 32.36 -33.78 -19.46
C LYS A 259 32.62 -33.72 -17.96
N MET A 260 33.68 -33.04 -17.53
CA MET A 260 33.99 -32.84 -16.12
C MET A 260 32.88 -32.05 -15.42
N LEU A 261 32.50 -30.88 -15.97
CA LEU A 261 31.43 -30.03 -15.41
C LEU A 261 30.08 -30.76 -15.40
N GLY A 262 29.72 -31.41 -16.51
CA GLY A 262 28.46 -32.14 -16.60
C GLY A 262 28.35 -33.27 -15.57
N LYS A 263 29.43 -34.03 -15.35
CA LYS A 263 29.50 -35.04 -14.27
C LYS A 263 29.38 -34.39 -12.89
N TYR A 264 30.12 -33.30 -12.65
CA TYR A 264 30.10 -32.59 -11.37
C TYR A 264 28.72 -32.03 -11.03
N PHE A 265 28.02 -31.39 -11.97
CA PHE A 265 26.67 -30.88 -11.75
C PHE A 265 25.63 -31.99 -11.69
N SER A 266 25.76 -33.05 -12.47
CA SER A 266 24.88 -34.23 -12.36
C SER A 266 24.96 -34.86 -10.97
N TYR A 267 26.16 -34.90 -10.38
CA TYR A 267 26.34 -35.37 -8.99
C TYR A 267 25.57 -34.52 -7.97
N HIS A 268 25.46 -33.19 -8.16
CA HIS A 268 24.65 -32.35 -7.28
C HIS A 268 23.16 -32.65 -7.38
N VAL A 269 22.67 -32.95 -8.59
CA VAL A 269 21.29 -33.39 -8.80
C VAL A 269 21.05 -34.75 -8.12
N GLN A 270 22.01 -35.68 -8.21
CA GLN A 270 21.93 -36.98 -7.53
C GLN A 270 21.91 -36.83 -6.00
N LEU A 271 22.76 -35.97 -5.46
CA LEU A 271 22.80 -35.68 -4.03
C LEU A 271 21.48 -35.09 -3.54
N TRP A 272 20.87 -34.20 -4.33
CA TRP A 272 19.56 -33.64 -4.04
C TRP A 272 18.46 -34.70 -4.05
N TRP A 273 18.47 -35.60 -5.04
CA TRP A 273 17.54 -36.73 -5.09
C TRP A 273 17.65 -37.62 -3.85
N LEU A 274 18.88 -38.00 -3.47
CA LEU A 274 19.13 -38.80 -2.27
C LEU A 274 18.66 -38.06 -1.00
N PHE A 275 18.89 -36.76 -0.93
CA PHE A 275 18.40 -35.94 0.18
C PHE A 275 16.87 -35.96 0.29
N LEU A 276 16.16 -35.83 -0.84
CA LEU A 276 14.70 -35.89 -0.87
C LEU A 276 14.18 -37.27 -0.45
N ASP A 277 14.81 -38.33 -0.95
CA ASP A 277 14.46 -39.72 -0.63
C ASP A 277 14.58 -39.99 0.88
N VAL A 278 15.72 -39.60 1.48
CA VAL A 278 15.96 -39.73 2.93
C VAL A 278 15.06 -38.80 3.75
N SER A 279 14.64 -37.67 3.20
CA SER A 279 13.81 -36.68 3.91
C SER A 279 12.30 -36.93 3.75
N GLY A 280 11.89 -37.91 2.95
CA GLY A 280 10.48 -38.13 2.57
C GLY A 280 9.51 -38.15 3.75
N GLU A 281 9.80 -38.92 4.80
CA GLU A 281 8.95 -39.03 5.99
C GLU A 281 8.77 -37.68 6.71
N LYS A 282 9.84 -36.87 6.78
CA LYS A 282 9.79 -35.54 7.42
C LYS A 282 9.07 -34.53 6.54
N LEU A 283 9.23 -34.63 5.22
CA LEU A 283 8.53 -33.78 4.26
C LEU A 283 7.03 -33.99 4.35
N ASP A 284 6.56 -35.23 4.51
CA ASP A 284 5.13 -35.51 4.68
C ASP A 284 4.52 -34.81 5.92
N ILE A 285 5.24 -34.83 7.05
CA ILE A 285 4.83 -34.10 8.27
C ILE A 285 4.77 -32.59 8.02
N ILE A 286 5.76 -32.03 7.32
CA ILE A 286 5.80 -30.59 7.01
C ILE A 286 4.65 -30.21 6.06
N LEU A 287 4.35 -31.04 5.06
CA LEU A 287 3.25 -30.83 4.13
C LEU A 287 1.89 -30.88 4.84
N HIS A 288 1.69 -31.81 5.78
CA HIS A 288 0.50 -31.84 6.62
C HIS A 288 0.36 -30.57 7.48
N LEU A 289 1.46 -30.06 8.04
CA LEU A 289 1.44 -28.79 8.77
C LEU A 289 1.05 -27.62 7.84
N PHE A 290 1.63 -27.56 6.64
CA PHE A 290 1.30 -26.55 5.63
C PHE A 290 -0.16 -26.63 5.17
N TYR A 291 -0.70 -27.84 5.06
CA TYR A 291 -2.12 -28.04 4.78
C TYR A 291 -3.00 -27.35 5.82
N TYR A 292 -2.78 -27.60 7.12
CA TYR A 292 -3.57 -26.95 8.18
C TYR A 292 -3.36 -25.44 8.25
N LEU A 293 -2.14 -24.97 8.04
CA LEU A 293 -1.84 -23.53 7.99
C LEU A 293 -2.45 -22.86 6.75
N GLY A 294 -2.74 -23.62 5.69
CA GLY A 294 -3.38 -23.12 4.47
C GLY A 294 -4.79 -22.56 4.71
N TYR A 295 -5.48 -22.98 5.77
CA TYR A 295 -6.78 -22.41 6.15
C TYR A 295 -6.70 -20.94 6.62
N LEU A 296 -5.50 -20.41 6.87
CA LEU A 296 -5.29 -19.02 7.27
C LEU A 296 -5.43 -18.01 6.11
N GLY A 297 -5.60 -18.48 4.87
CA GLY A 297 -5.87 -17.64 3.70
C GLY A 297 -4.99 -17.96 2.49
N VAL A 298 -5.36 -17.43 1.32
CA VAL A 298 -4.58 -17.59 0.08
C VAL A 298 -3.21 -16.94 0.21
N THR A 299 -3.10 -15.84 0.94
CA THR A 299 -1.82 -15.15 1.14
C THR A 299 -0.82 -16.04 1.88
N PHE A 300 -1.28 -16.80 2.89
CA PHE A 300 -0.47 -17.79 3.59
C PHE A 300 -0.09 -18.96 2.68
N GLN A 301 -1.03 -19.47 1.89
CA GLN A 301 -0.76 -20.53 0.90
C GLN A 301 0.30 -20.08 -0.12
N ALA A 302 0.17 -18.87 -0.68
CA ALA A 302 1.12 -18.30 -1.63
C ALA A 302 2.52 -18.14 -1.04
N ALA A 303 2.62 -17.71 0.23
CA ALA A 303 3.89 -17.57 0.92
C ALA A 303 4.56 -18.93 1.18
N MET A 304 3.80 -19.98 1.52
CA MET A 304 4.32 -21.34 1.64
C MET A 304 4.77 -21.92 0.30
N ILE A 305 3.99 -21.74 -0.77
CA ILE A 305 4.34 -22.19 -2.12
C ILE A 305 5.66 -21.54 -2.57
N SER A 306 5.86 -20.26 -2.29
CA SER A 306 7.13 -19.56 -2.57
C SER A 306 8.32 -20.25 -1.89
N ASP A 307 8.18 -20.59 -0.60
CA ASP A 307 9.24 -21.25 0.16
C ASP A 307 9.48 -22.69 -0.31
N MET A 308 8.42 -23.42 -0.68
CA MET A 308 8.53 -24.75 -1.30
C MET A 308 9.28 -24.69 -2.64
N ILE A 309 9.01 -23.70 -3.48
CA ILE A 309 9.74 -23.49 -4.74
C ILE A 309 11.21 -23.16 -4.46
N CYS A 310 11.50 -22.37 -3.43
CA CYS A 310 12.86 -22.05 -3.01
C CYS A 310 13.64 -23.33 -2.63
N ILE A 311 13.04 -24.20 -1.81
CA ILE A 311 13.61 -25.49 -1.42
C ILE A 311 13.75 -26.40 -2.64
N ALA A 312 12.72 -26.54 -3.46
CA ALA A 312 12.72 -27.41 -4.64
C ALA A 312 13.82 -27.01 -5.65
N THR A 313 14.10 -25.70 -5.78
CA THR A 313 15.11 -25.17 -6.70
C THR A 313 16.49 -24.97 -6.07
N PHE A 314 16.68 -25.37 -4.81
CA PHE A 314 17.93 -25.17 -4.06
C PHE A 314 19.16 -25.77 -4.75
N HIS A 315 19.06 -27.01 -5.25
CA HIS A 315 20.15 -27.68 -5.96
C HIS A 315 20.56 -26.91 -7.23
N SER A 316 19.59 -26.37 -7.98
CA SER A 316 19.84 -25.52 -9.14
C SER A 316 20.50 -24.20 -8.74
N TYR A 317 20.11 -23.61 -7.61
CA TYR A 317 20.77 -22.42 -7.07
C TYR A 317 22.23 -22.69 -6.70
N CYS A 318 22.55 -23.82 -6.09
CA CYS A 318 23.92 -24.23 -5.80
C CYS A 318 24.75 -24.36 -7.09
N ILE A 319 24.22 -25.03 -8.12
CA ILE A 319 24.89 -25.15 -9.42
C ILE A 319 25.12 -23.76 -10.05
N TYR A 320 24.11 -22.89 -10.01
CA TYR A 320 24.22 -21.50 -10.45
C TYR A 320 25.35 -20.76 -9.73
N VAL A 321 25.45 -20.88 -8.40
CA VAL A 321 26.52 -20.24 -7.61
C VAL A 321 27.90 -20.71 -8.05
N TYR A 322 28.09 -22.01 -8.28
CA TYR A 322 29.35 -22.55 -8.79
C TYR A 322 29.65 -22.04 -10.20
N ALA A 323 28.68 -22.08 -11.10
CA ALA A 323 28.83 -21.62 -12.48
C ALA A 323 29.16 -20.11 -12.54
N ALA A 324 28.46 -19.28 -11.75
CA ALA A 324 28.71 -17.84 -11.64
C ALA A 324 30.12 -17.54 -11.13
N ARG A 325 30.56 -18.26 -10.09
CA ARG A 325 31.91 -18.11 -9.54
C ARG A 325 32.98 -18.51 -10.56
N MET A 326 32.80 -19.64 -11.25
CA MET A 326 33.73 -20.07 -12.29
C MET A 326 33.80 -19.07 -13.45
N PHE A 327 32.65 -18.56 -13.91
CA PHE A 327 32.57 -17.54 -14.95
C PHE A 327 33.27 -16.25 -14.52
N ASN A 328 33.01 -15.78 -13.28
CA ASN A 328 33.66 -14.59 -12.74
C ASN A 328 35.19 -14.73 -12.64
N ILE A 329 35.69 -15.90 -12.21
CA ILE A 329 37.13 -16.20 -12.17
C ILE A 329 37.72 -16.14 -13.59
N GLN A 330 37.05 -16.74 -14.58
CA GLN A 330 37.55 -16.75 -15.95
C GLN A 330 37.57 -15.35 -16.59
N ILE A 331 36.50 -14.57 -16.43
CA ILE A 331 36.46 -13.18 -16.92
C ILE A 331 37.50 -12.32 -16.22
N SER A 332 37.60 -12.40 -14.89
CA SER A 332 38.60 -11.66 -14.12
C SER A 332 40.03 -12.05 -14.50
N GLY A 333 40.27 -13.34 -14.75
CA GLY A 333 41.54 -13.88 -15.23
C GLY A 333 41.91 -13.39 -16.62
N LEU A 334 40.96 -13.42 -17.56
CA LEU A 334 41.14 -12.88 -18.92
C LEU A 334 41.44 -11.38 -18.90
N ILE A 335 40.71 -10.60 -18.10
CA ILE A 335 40.96 -9.16 -17.94
C ILE A 335 42.35 -8.91 -17.32
N ALA A 336 42.76 -9.72 -16.35
CA ALA A 336 44.10 -9.62 -15.76
C ALA A 336 45.20 -9.93 -16.78
N LEU A 337 45.02 -10.97 -17.60
CA LEU A 337 45.97 -11.36 -18.65
C LEU A 337 46.01 -10.35 -19.81
N LEU A 338 44.87 -9.74 -20.16
CA LEU A 338 44.85 -8.63 -21.13
C LEU A 338 45.66 -7.43 -20.64
N ARG A 339 45.55 -7.08 -19.35
CA ARG A 339 46.41 -6.03 -18.76
C ARG A 339 47.88 -6.44 -18.76
N PHE A 340 48.16 -7.71 -18.44
CA PHE A 340 49.51 -8.27 -18.45
C PHE A 340 50.17 -8.13 -19.83
N PHE A 341 49.46 -8.37 -20.94
CA PHE A 341 49.99 -8.17 -22.29
C PHE A 341 50.29 -6.70 -22.64
N VAL A 342 49.62 -5.76 -22.00
CA VAL A 342 49.85 -4.31 -22.19
C VAL A 342 50.93 -3.78 -21.23
N GLY A 343 51.57 -4.65 -20.43
CA GLY A 343 52.54 -4.20 -19.42
C GLY A 343 51.88 -3.48 -18.25
N ARG A 344 50.66 -3.84 -17.89
CA ARG A 344 49.88 -3.23 -16.80
C ARG A 344 49.50 -4.25 -15.73
N LYS A 345 49.60 -3.85 -14.45
CA LYS A 345 49.25 -4.67 -13.29
C LYS A 345 48.32 -3.91 -12.35
N TYR A 346 47.31 -4.58 -11.80
CA TYR A 346 46.48 -3.98 -10.74
C TYR A 346 47.23 -4.04 -9.40
N ASN A 347 47.31 -2.91 -8.72
CA ASN A 347 47.93 -2.76 -7.41
C ASN A 347 46.84 -2.60 -6.33
N PRO A 348 46.61 -3.61 -5.48
CA PRO A 348 45.60 -3.55 -4.41
C PRO A 348 45.88 -2.44 -3.38
N LEU A 349 47.15 -2.12 -3.12
CA LEU A 349 47.55 -1.13 -2.12
C LEU A 349 47.20 0.29 -2.56
N ARG A 350 47.33 0.58 -3.86
CA ARG A 350 47.01 1.88 -4.45
C ARG A 350 45.61 1.94 -5.08
N LYS A 351 44.88 0.81 -5.10
CA LYS A 351 43.60 0.64 -5.81
C LYS A 351 43.67 1.16 -7.26
N GLY A 352 44.80 0.96 -7.91
CA GLY A 352 45.14 1.55 -9.21
C GLY A 352 45.82 0.56 -10.16
N ILE A 353 46.05 0.99 -11.40
CA ILE A 353 46.75 0.19 -12.41
C ILE A 353 48.14 0.81 -12.62
N ASP A 354 49.18 0.03 -12.33
CA ASP A 354 50.58 0.43 -12.48
C ASP A 354 51.17 -0.19 -13.76
N SER A 355 52.16 0.47 -14.36
CA SER A 355 52.99 -0.12 -15.42
C SER A 355 53.97 -1.13 -14.83
N CYS A 356 54.21 -2.23 -15.53
CA CYS A 356 55.15 -3.28 -15.17
C CYS A 356 55.84 -3.79 -16.43
N GLU A 357 57.16 -3.90 -16.37
CA GLU A 357 57.94 -4.53 -17.44
C GLU A 357 57.91 -6.05 -17.26
N TYR A 358 57.68 -6.78 -18.34
CA TYR A 358 57.62 -8.23 -18.36
C TYR A 358 58.64 -8.77 -19.35
N THR A 359 59.30 -9.87 -18.98
CA THR A 359 60.22 -10.59 -19.84
C THR A 359 59.46 -11.37 -20.92
N ASN A 360 60.15 -11.71 -22.01
CA ASN A 360 59.57 -12.51 -23.10
C ASN A 360 59.06 -13.89 -22.62
N GLN A 361 59.73 -14.48 -21.63
CA GLN A 361 59.33 -15.77 -21.04
C GLN A 361 58.01 -15.65 -20.28
N GLU A 362 57.85 -14.61 -19.47
CA GLU A 362 56.60 -14.34 -18.75
C GLU A 362 55.46 -14.07 -19.74
N LEU A 363 55.72 -13.29 -20.79
CA LEU A 363 54.73 -12.99 -21.82
C LEU A 363 54.24 -14.26 -22.54
N PHE A 364 55.15 -15.19 -22.82
CA PHE A 364 54.83 -16.48 -23.40
C PHE A 364 53.91 -17.31 -22.49
N VAL A 365 54.25 -17.43 -21.20
CA VAL A 365 53.41 -18.14 -20.22
C VAL A 365 52.02 -17.50 -20.12
N GLY A 366 51.94 -16.17 -20.08
CA GLY A 366 50.66 -15.45 -20.08
C GLY A 366 49.84 -15.73 -21.34
N THR A 367 50.48 -15.85 -22.50
CA THR A 367 49.82 -16.18 -23.77
C THR A 367 49.22 -17.59 -23.74
N VAL A 368 49.96 -18.57 -23.22
CA VAL A 368 49.46 -19.94 -23.03
C VAL A 368 48.29 -19.96 -22.05
N ALA A 369 48.40 -19.27 -20.91
CA ALA A 369 47.32 -19.19 -19.92
C ALA A 369 46.06 -18.51 -20.50
N PHE A 370 46.24 -17.42 -21.27
CA PHE A 370 45.15 -16.68 -21.89
C PHE A 370 44.41 -17.52 -22.93
N THR A 371 45.16 -18.22 -23.79
CA THR A 371 44.56 -19.10 -24.81
C THR A 371 43.79 -20.24 -24.16
N ILE A 372 44.31 -20.87 -23.10
CA ILE A 372 43.58 -21.90 -22.34
C ILE A 372 42.28 -21.33 -21.75
N LEU A 373 42.33 -20.20 -21.03
CA LEU A 373 41.13 -19.61 -20.43
C LEU A 373 40.11 -19.19 -21.48
N LEU A 374 40.55 -18.61 -22.59
CA LEU A 374 39.69 -18.17 -23.69
C LEU A 374 38.98 -19.36 -24.36
N LEU A 375 39.69 -20.48 -24.57
CA LEU A 375 39.13 -21.70 -25.17
C LEU A 375 38.19 -22.46 -24.22
N LEU A 376 38.35 -22.30 -22.90
CA LEU A 376 37.43 -22.88 -21.90
C LEU A 376 36.19 -22.00 -21.66
N LEU A 377 36.27 -20.69 -21.94
CA LEU A 377 35.21 -19.73 -21.67
C LEU A 377 33.85 -20.07 -22.29
N PRO A 378 33.74 -20.53 -23.56
CA PRO A 378 32.43 -20.88 -24.12
C PRO A 378 31.71 -21.98 -23.33
N THR A 379 32.50 -22.90 -22.73
CA THR A 379 31.94 -24.00 -21.94
C THR A 379 31.37 -23.48 -20.63
N THR A 380 32.12 -22.69 -19.85
CA THR A 380 31.59 -22.11 -18.59
C THR A 380 30.43 -21.16 -18.83
N LEU A 381 30.51 -20.34 -19.89
CA LEU A 381 29.47 -19.38 -20.25
C LEU A 381 28.14 -20.10 -20.52
N MET A 382 28.16 -21.23 -21.22
CA MET A 382 26.96 -22.00 -21.51
C MET A 382 26.26 -22.50 -20.23
N TYR A 383 27.00 -23.12 -19.31
CA TYR A 383 26.44 -23.54 -18.01
C TYR A 383 25.98 -22.33 -17.19
N TYR A 384 26.76 -21.26 -17.17
CA TYR A 384 26.41 -20.04 -16.46
C TYR A 384 25.08 -19.45 -16.94
N ILE A 385 24.89 -19.29 -18.25
CA ILE A 385 23.65 -18.74 -18.83
C ILE A 385 22.45 -19.62 -18.46
N VAL A 386 22.54 -20.94 -18.67
CA VAL A 386 21.44 -21.87 -18.40
C VAL A 386 21.01 -21.81 -16.93
N PHE A 387 21.95 -21.89 -15.99
CA PHE A 387 21.62 -21.87 -14.56
C PHE A 387 21.26 -20.47 -14.04
N THR A 388 21.72 -19.41 -14.70
CA THR A 388 21.23 -18.05 -14.45
C THR A 388 19.77 -17.94 -14.86
N MET A 389 19.36 -18.48 -16.01
CA MET A 389 17.95 -18.48 -16.44
C MET A 389 17.04 -19.17 -15.41
N PHE A 390 17.44 -20.31 -14.85
CA PHE A 390 16.70 -20.94 -13.75
C PHE A 390 16.60 -20.04 -12.52
N ARG A 391 17.70 -19.37 -12.13
CA ARG A 391 17.69 -18.44 -10.99
C ARG A 391 16.72 -17.27 -11.23
N VAL A 392 16.78 -16.65 -12.40
CA VAL A 392 15.89 -15.53 -12.77
C VAL A 392 14.43 -15.98 -12.78
N LEU A 393 14.14 -17.16 -13.34
CA LEU A 393 12.78 -17.71 -13.36
C LEU A 393 12.24 -17.96 -11.94
N SER A 394 13.05 -18.56 -11.06
CA SER A 394 12.67 -18.80 -9.66
C SER A 394 12.38 -17.48 -8.93
N LEU A 395 13.24 -16.47 -9.07
CA LEU A 395 13.04 -15.14 -8.51
C LEU A 395 11.79 -14.43 -9.07
N LEU A 396 11.51 -14.59 -10.37
CA LEU A 396 10.32 -14.02 -10.99
C LEU A 396 9.05 -14.61 -10.40
N VAL A 397 8.99 -15.93 -10.22
CA VAL A 397 7.83 -16.60 -9.61
C VAL A 397 7.64 -16.12 -8.17
N GLN A 398 8.71 -16.03 -7.38
CA GLN A 398 8.65 -15.48 -6.02
C GLN A 398 8.14 -14.03 -6.01
N TYR A 399 8.62 -13.18 -6.93
CA TYR A 399 8.14 -11.80 -7.06
C TYR A 399 6.65 -11.72 -7.41
N VAL A 400 6.17 -12.57 -8.33
CA VAL A 400 4.75 -12.63 -8.70
C VAL A 400 3.88 -13.05 -7.51
N LEU A 401 4.32 -14.04 -6.73
CA LEU A 401 3.63 -14.46 -5.50
C LEU A 401 3.60 -13.34 -4.45
N ALA A 402 4.72 -12.65 -4.22
CA ALA A 402 4.78 -11.51 -3.29
C ALA A 402 3.84 -10.37 -3.73
N LYS A 403 3.78 -10.09 -5.03
CA LYS A 403 2.87 -9.09 -5.59
C LYS A 403 1.41 -9.50 -5.46
N LEU A 404 1.10 -10.78 -5.62
CA LEU A 404 -0.25 -11.34 -5.40
C LEU A 404 -0.67 -11.16 -3.94
N ILE A 405 0.21 -11.47 -2.98
CA ILE A 405 -0.04 -11.25 -1.54
C ILE A 405 -0.37 -9.77 -1.28
N TYR A 406 0.47 -8.86 -1.77
CA TYR A 406 0.26 -7.42 -1.62
C TYR A 406 -1.07 -6.96 -2.24
N LEU A 407 -1.42 -7.47 -3.43
CA LEU A 407 -2.66 -7.11 -4.10
C LEU A 407 -3.88 -7.54 -3.28
N ILE A 408 -3.90 -8.78 -2.76
CA ILE A 408 -5.00 -9.30 -1.95
C ILE A 408 -5.20 -8.43 -0.69
N HIS A 409 -4.12 -8.09 0.02
CA HIS A 409 -4.21 -7.26 1.22
C HIS A 409 -4.62 -5.80 0.95
N THR A 410 -4.37 -5.27 -0.25
CA THR A 410 -4.71 -3.90 -0.62
C THR A 410 -6.02 -3.79 -1.42
N LEU A 411 -6.78 -4.89 -1.54
CA LEU A 411 -8.05 -4.93 -2.26
C LEU A 411 -9.03 -3.87 -1.72
N PRO A 412 -9.48 -2.92 -2.54
CA PRO A 412 -10.31 -1.80 -2.10
C PRO A 412 -11.80 -2.16 -2.04
N LEU A 413 -12.14 -3.33 -1.51
CA LEU A 413 -13.50 -3.88 -1.56
C LEU A 413 -14.49 -3.03 -0.77
N TYR A 414 -14.09 -2.56 0.42
CA TYR A 414 -14.98 -1.81 1.31
C TYR A 414 -15.26 -0.41 0.75
N VAL A 415 -14.22 0.29 0.30
CA VAL A 415 -14.33 1.57 -0.42
C VAL A 415 -15.22 1.43 -1.65
N SER A 416 -15.02 0.38 -2.45
CA SER A 416 -15.78 0.16 -3.67
C SER A 416 -17.27 -0.09 -3.37
N ALA A 417 -17.57 -0.87 -2.33
CA ALA A 417 -18.93 -1.09 -1.85
C ALA A 417 -19.59 0.22 -1.36
N LEU A 418 -18.87 1.02 -0.56
CA LEU A 418 -19.36 2.33 -0.10
C LEU A 418 -19.60 3.29 -1.27
N TRP A 419 -18.73 3.28 -2.27
CA TRP A 419 -18.86 4.07 -3.48
C TRP A 419 -20.09 3.65 -4.32
N LEU A 420 -20.31 2.35 -4.47
CA LEU A 420 -21.46 1.79 -5.19
C LEU A 420 -22.80 2.14 -4.52
N ILE A 421 -22.85 2.05 -3.19
CA ILE A 421 -24.05 2.39 -2.38
C ILE A 421 -24.25 3.92 -2.28
N ARG A 422 -23.30 4.71 -2.80
CA ARG A 422 -23.24 6.17 -2.65
C ARG A 422 -23.31 6.63 -1.20
N SER A 423 -22.54 5.95 -0.34
CA SER A 423 -22.47 6.25 1.08
C SER A 423 -21.94 7.68 1.32
N PRO A 424 -22.48 8.42 2.31
CA PRO A 424 -21.97 9.74 2.68
C PRO A 424 -20.51 9.72 3.15
N ARG A 425 -19.97 8.56 3.54
CA ARG A 425 -18.57 8.43 4.00
C ARG A 425 -17.52 8.74 2.93
N VAL A 426 -17.84 8.45 1.67
CA VAL A 426 -16.95 8.66 0.51
C VAL A 426 -17.24 9.98 -0.24
N ALA A 427 -18.18 10.77 0.28
CA ALA A 427 -18.53 12.05 -0.28
C ALA A 427 -17.44 13.09 0.06
N GLY A 428 -17.05 13.92 -0.90
CA GLY A 428 -15.97 14.89 -0.71
C GLY A 428 -15.83 15.91 -1.84
N ASN A 429 -16.45 15.67 -3.00
CA ASN A 429 -16.57 16.67 -4.05
C ASN A 429 -17.72 17.62 -3.70
N VAL A 430 -17.46 18.93 -3.70
CA VAL A 430 -18.46 19.93 -3.36
C VAL A 430 -19.13 20.45 -4.63
N LEU A 431 -20.46 20.34 -4.70
CA LEU A 431 -21.28 20.99 -5.72
C LEU A 431 -22.10 22.10 -5.06
N LEU A 432 -21.97 23.32 -5.58
CA LEU A 432 -22.76 24.48 -5.18
C LEU A 432 -23.87 24.71 -6.21
N GLU A 433 -25.12 24.50 -5.81
CA GLU A 433 -26.30 24.78 -6.63
C GLU A 433 -26.93 26.10 -6.17
N VAL A 434 -27.17 27.04 -7.07
CA VAL A 434 -27.90 28.27 -6.74
C VAL A 434 -29.40 27.94 -6.72
N VAL A 435 -30.06 28.20 -5.58
CA VAL A 435 -31.49 27.87 -5.38
C VAL A 435 -32.39 29.03 -5.73
N ASN A 436 -31.98 30.26 -5.43
CA ASN A 436 -32.78 31.46 -5.69
C ASN A 436 -31.92 32.60 -6.23
N HIS A 437 -32.49 33.36 -7.16
CA HIS A 437 -31.83 34.46 -7.88
C HIS A 437 -32.71 35.71 -7.96
N GLU A 438 -33.58 35.93 -6.97
CA GLU A 438 -34.41 37.13 -6.93
C GLU A 438 -33.63 38.31 -6.32
N GLU A 439 -33.73 39.49 -6.93
CA GLU A 439 -32.95 40.70 -6.53
C GLU A 439 -33.29 41.21 -5.12
N THR A 440 -34.41 40.78 -4.55
CA THR A 440 -34.92 41.21 -3.23
C THR A 440 -34.70 40.18 -2.12
N SER A 441 -34.21 38.98 -2.44
CA SER A 441 -33.96 37.90 -1.47
C SER A 441 -32.47 37.57 -1.36
N PRO A 442 -32.00 37.04 -0.21
CA PRO A 442 -30.60 36.69 -0.04
C PRO A 442 -30.20 35.56 -1.00
N LEU A 443 -29.01 35.66 -1.62
CA LEU A 443 -28.48 34.63 -2.51
C LEU A 443 -28.37 33.31 -1.73
N THR A 444 -29.21 32.35 -2.09
CA THR A 444 -29.28 31.04 -1.42
C THR A 444 -28.57 29.99 -2.27
N ILE A 445 -27.51 29.41 -1.71
CA ILE A 445 -26.70 28.36 -2.32
C ILE A 445 -26.91 27.06 -1.55
N ARG A 446 -27.22 25.97 -2.25
CA ARG A 446 -27.26 24.62 -1.68
C ARG A 446 -25.94 23.92 -1.93
N LEU A 447 -25.26 23.54 -0.86
CA LEU A 447 -24.06 22.74 -0.86
C LEU A 447 -24.42 21.25 -0.85
N ARG A 448 -24.16 20.56 -1.95
CA ARG A 448 -24.27 19.10 -2.06
C ARG A 448 -22.88 18.47 -2.07
N LEU A 449 -22.71 17.42 -1.29
CA LEU A 449 -21.54 16.56 -1.37
C LEU A 449 -21.78 15.42 -2.37
N LEU A 450 -20.84 15.29 -3.31
CA LEU A 450 -20.75 14.23 -4.30
C LEU A 450 -19.58 13.30 -3.94
N ASN A 451 -19.67 12.05 -4.39
CA ASN A 451 -18.61 11.07 -4.18
C ASN A 451 -17.35 11.45 -4.95
N LYS A 452 -16.19 11.26 -4.34
CA LYS A 452 -14.91 11.36 -5.05
C LYS A 452 -14.75 10.22 -6.06
N SER A 453 -13.79 10.39 -6.98
CA SER A 453 -13.43 9.35 -7.94
C SER A 453 -12.95 8.09 -7.21
N ILE A 454 -13.30 6.92 -7.74
CA ILE A 454 -12.91 5.65 -7.11
C ILE A 454 -11.38 5.51 -7.04
N LEU A 455 -10.66 5.97 -8.07
CA LEU A 455 -9.19 5.91 -8.09
C LEU A 455 -8.55 6.72 -6.94
N TYR A 456 -9.08 7.91 -6.65
CA TYR A 456 -8.62 8.72 -5.52
C TYR A 456 -8.83 7.99 -4.19
N LEU A 457 -10.02 7.41 -4.02
CA LEU A 457 -10.37 6.69 -2.79
C LEU A 457 -9.50 5.43 -2.62
N VAL A 458 -9.27 4.68 -3.69
CA VAL A 458 -8.41 3.49 -3.67
C VAL A 458 -6.98 3.84 -3.27
N ASN A 459 -6.42 4.95 -3.77
CA ASN A 459 -5.04 5.33 -3.47
C ASN A 459 -4.85 5.89 -2.06
N ASN A 460 -5.81 6.69 -1.56
CA ASN A 460 -5.67 7.35 -0.26
C ASN A 460 -6.10 6.50 0.92
N PHE A 461 -6.95 5.49 0.69
CA PHE A 461 -7.43 4.59 1.75
C PHE A 461 -6.84 3.17 1.66
N LYS A 462 -5.60 3.06 1.16
CA LYS A 462 -4.84 1.80 1.20
C LYS A 462 -4.49 1.43 2.65
N PRO A 463 -4.64 0.16 3.05
CA PRO A 463 -4.10 -0.33 4.31
C PRO A 463 -2.58 -0.20 4.38
N PRO A 464 -1.98 -0.10 5.59
CA PRO A 464 -0.53 0.03 5.76
C PRO A 464 0.17 -1.32 5.57
N VAL A 465 0.29 -1.75 4.32
CA VAL A 465 0.91 -3.01 3.93
C VAL A 465 2.16 -2.70 3.11
N ASP A 466 3.28 -3.33 3.46
CA ASP A 466 4.55 -3.10 2.80
C ASP A 466 4.52 -3.56 1.34
N GLU A 467 4.96 -2.68 0.44
CA GLU A 467 5.11 -3.03 -0.97
C GLU A 467 6.32 -3.96 -1.18
N PRO A 468 6.20 -4.97 -2.06
CA PRO A 468 7.34 -5.81 -2.41
C PRO A 468 8.43 -4.96 -3.04
N LYS A 469 9.68 -5.18 -2.62
CA LYS A 469 10.85 -4.43 -3.12
C LYS A 469 10.91 -4.50 -4.64
N GLN A 470 11.01 -3.34 -5.28
CA GLN A 470 11.14 -3.26 -6.72
C GLN A 470 12.52 -3.72 -7.18
N VAL A 471 12.57 -4.49 -8.27
CA VAL A 471 13.82 -4.96 -8.86
C VAL A 471 14.52 -3.80 -9.58
N VAL A 472 15.72 -3.44 -9.12
CA VAL A 472 16.57 -2.46 -9.80
C VAL A 472 17.29 -3.15 -10.96
N TRP A 473 16.71 -3.08 -12.15
CA TRP A 473 17.16 -3.79 -13.36
C TRP A 473 18.62 -3.48 -13.76
N THR A 474 19.09 -2.26 -13.53
CA THR A 474 20.46 -1.86 -13.87
C THR A 474 21.52 -2.61 -13.05
N ASN A 475 21.29 -2.72 -11.74
CA ASN A 475 22.17 -3.47 -10.84
C ASN A 475 22.08 -4.97 -11.11
N PHE A 476 20.88 -5.47 -11.40
CA PHE A 476 20.66 -6.86 -11.75
C PHE A 476 21.42 -7.27 -13.02
N LEU A 477 21.26 -6.52 -14.11
CA LEU A 477 21.95 -6.78 -15.38
C LEU A 477 23.48 -6.68 -15.22
N SER A 478 23.96 -5.66 -14.51
CA SER A 478 25.39 -5.52 -14.21
C SER A 478 25.95 -6.72 -13.45
N ASN A 479 25.22 -7.25 -12.48
CA ASN A 479 25.63 -8.44 -11.75
C ASN A 479 25.68 -9.68 -12.64
N VAL A 480 24.68 -9.86 -13.52
CA VAL A 480 24.67 -10.95 -14.52
C VAL A 480 25.88 -10.85 -15.46
N PHE A 481 26.12 -9.68 -16.06
CA PHE A 481 27.26 -9.53 -16.99
C PHE A 481 28.62 -9.68 -16.32
N SER A 482 28.76 -9.27 -15.06
CA SER A 482 30.01 -9.41 -14.30
C SER A 482 30.19 -10.79 -13.66
N GLY A 483 29.21 -11.68 -13.76
CA GLY A 483 29.22 -12.97 -13.06
C GLY A 483 29.13 -12.82 -11.53
N LYS A 484 28.75 -11.64 -11.03
CA LYS A 484 28.43 -11.46 -9.60
C LYS A 484 27.13 -12.16 -9.29
N GLN A 485 27.03 -12.66 -8.06
CA GLN A 485 25.83 -13.36 -7.61
C GLN A 485 24.62 -12.43 -7.62
N VAL A 486 23.63 -12.77 -8.44
CA VAL A 486 22.25 -12.28 -8.33
C VAL A 486 21.62 -12.86 -7.06
N ILE A 487 21.45 -11.99 -6.07
CA ILE A 487 20.79 -12.28 -4.78
C ILE A 487 19.30 -12.02 -4.91
#